data_AF-M1W1M0-F1
#
_entry.id   AF-M1W1M0-F1
#
_cell.length_a   1.000
_cell.length_b   1.000
_cell.length_c   1.000
_cell.angle_alpha   90.00
_cell.angle_beta   90.00
_cell.angle_gamma   90.00
#
_symmetry.space_group_name_H-M   'P 1'
#
loop_
_entity.id
_entity.type
_entity.pdbx_description
1 polymer ?
#
loop_
_entity_poly.entity_id
_entity_poly.type
_entity_poly.pdbx_seq_one_letter_code
_entity_poly.pdbx_strand_id
1 'polypeptide(L)'
;MQDKFRKAIHEFDSIVTTTTKLLTFAQALHIPIHATTQTSSKLGPTVAALAPFLPATPLDKTKFSMLIPQLASQLAPRSRVALVGIESHICITQTALDLRDAGHVPYVIADAVSSCNASEVRIALDRLRREEGVVVTSSESWMYECVGDAAHEAFSSLIGVVKAAVGDTKAVLERLPPGSKI
;
A
#
# COMPACT_ATOMS: atom_id res chain seq x y z
N MET A 1 -4.22 -0.68 8.20
CA MET A 1 -3.81 0.51 8.98
C MET A 1 -4.86 0.76 10.07
N GLN A 2 -4.55 0.42 11.32
CA GLN A 2 -5.54 0.46 12.41
C GLN A 2 -5.31 1.64 13.35
N ASP A 3 -6.37 2.16 13.97
CA ASP A 3 -6.32 3.40 14.75
C ASP A 3 -5.33 3.37 15.93
N LYS A 4 -5.13 2.22 16.59
CA LYS A 4 -4.19 2.15 17.71
C LYS A 4 -2.73 2.33 17.30
N PHE A 5 -2.40 2.20 16.02
CA PHE A 5 -1.05 2.46 15.50
C PHE A 5 -0.79 3.93 15.19
N ARG A 6 -1.83 4.78 15.16
CA ARG A 6 -1.71 6.18 14.69
C ARG A 6 -0.59 6.97 15.37
N LYS A 7 -0.38 6.75 16.68
CA LYS A 7 0.66 7.45 17.46
C LYS A 7 2.02 6.77 17.45
N ALA A 8 2.09 5.50 17.05
CA ALA A 8 3.30 4.69 17.10
C ALA A 8 4.07 4.70 15.77
N ILE A 9 3.34 4.77 14.65
CA ILE A 9 3.92 4.71 13.31
C ILE A 9 4.50 6.06 12.91
N HIS A 10 5.72 6.02 12.39
CA HIS A 10 6.36 7.18 11.76
C HIS A 10 5.52 7.67 10.58
N GLU A 11 5.15 8.95 10.57
CA GLU A 11 4.43 9.57 9.45
C GLU A 11 3.13 8.83 9.09
N PHE A 12 2.39 8.37 10.09
CA PHE A 12 1.15 7.62 9.89
C PHE A 12 0.13 8.38 9.04
N ASP A 13 -0.08 9.67 9.31
CA ASP A 13 -1.03 10.48 8.55
C ASP A 13 -0.59 10.66 7.08
N SER A 14 0.72 10.73 6.83
CA SER A 14 1.30 10.80 5.48
C SER A 14 0.95 9.56 4.66
N ILE A 15 1.12 8.35 5.21
CA ILE A 15 0.75 7.11 4.50
C ILE A 15 -0.77 6.95 4.37
N VAL A 16 -1.57 7.51 5.29
CA VAL A 16 -3.04 7.56 5.16
C VAL A 16 -3.45 8.48 4.02
N THR A 17 -2.80 9.64 3.87
CA THR A 17 -3.02 10.57 2.74
C THR A 17 -2.70 9.89 1.41
N THR A 18 -1.53 9.26 1.29
CA THR A 18 -1.18 8.52 0.06
C THR A 18 -2.12 7.36 -0.20
N THR A 19 -2.53 6.63 0.84
CA THR A 19 -3.49 5.52 0.65
C THR A 19 -4.86 6.02 0.20
N THR A 20 -5.35 7.14 0.75
CA THR A 20 -6.59 7.78 0.30
C THR A 20 -6.54 8.13 -1.19
N LYS A 21 -5.41 8.71 -1.64
CA LYS A 21 -5.14 9.00 -3.06
C LYS A 21 -5.23 7.74 -3.92
N LEU A 22 -4.55 6.67 -3.51
CA LEU A 22 -4.56 5.38 -4.23
C LEU A 22 -5.93 4.72 -4.26
N LEU A 23 -6.68 4.76 -3.17
CA LEU A 23 -8.03 4.18 -3.11
C LEU A 23 -9.02 4.96 -3.98
N THR A 24 -8.89 6.29 -4.05
CA THR A 24 -9.68 7.14 -4.95
C THR A 24 -9.43 6.74 -6.41
N PHE A 25 -8.15 6.58 -6.79
CA PHE A 25 -7.77 6.11 -8.11
C PHE A 25 -8.27 4.68 -8.38
N ALA A 26 -8.09 3.76 -7.44
CA ALA A 26 -8.53 2.37 -7.56
C ALA A 26 -10.04 2.26 -7.79
N GLN A 27 -10.85 3.05 -7.08
CA GLN A 27 -12.30 3.10 -7.29
C GLN A 27 -12.66 3.60 -8.69
N ALA A 28 -12.00 4.65 -9.18
CA ALA A 28 -12.26 5.21 -10.51
C ALA A 28 -11.94 4.24 -11.66
N LEU A 29 -10.98 3.33 -11.45
CA LEU A 29 -10.58 2.31 -12.44
C LEU A 29 -11.15 0.92 -12.14
N HIS A 30 -12.04 0.80 -11.15
CA HIS A 30 -12.60 -0.48 -10.71
C HIS A 30 -11.54 -1.53 -10.35
N ILE A 31 -10.40 -1.09 -9.83
CA ILE A 31 -9.35 -1.98 -9.30
C ILE A 31 -9.87 -2.61 -7.99
N PRO A 32 -9.84 -3.95 -7.84
CA PRO A 32 -10.29 -4.60 -6.62
C PRO A 32 -9.53 -4.13 -5.37
N ILE A 33 -10.27 -3.79 -4.31
CA ILE A 33 -9.72 -3.32 -3.03
C ILE A 33 -9.95 -4.40 -1.98
N HIS A 34 -8.87 -4.84 -1.34
CA HIS A 34 -8.90 -5.77 -0.21
C HIS A 34 -8.26 -5.13 1.02
N ALA A 35 -8.88 -5.35 2.18
CA ALA A 35 -8.37 -4.83 3.45
C ALA A 35 -8.28 -5.95 4.48
N THR A 36 -7.25 -5.87 5.32
CA THR A 36 -7.09 -6.74 6.50
C THR A 36 -6.84 -5.92 7.75
N THR A 37 -7.25 -6.44 8.89
CA THR A 37 -6.83 -5.97 10.22
C THR A 37 -6.00 -7.04 10.90
N GLN A 38 -5.07 -6.64 11.76
CA GLN A 38 -4.35 -7.55 12.64
C GLN A 38 -5.05 -7.55 14.00
N THR A 39 -5.59 -8.69 14.44
CA THR A 39 -6.23 -8.86 15.76
C THR A 39 -7.08 -7.64 16.17
N SER A 40 -8.10 -7.32 15.37
CA SER A 40 -8.89 -6.08 15.45
C SER A 40 -9.40 -5.75 16.86
N SER A 41 -9.81 -6.76 17.63
CA SER A 41 -10.23 -6.61 19.02
C SER A 41 -9.15 -5.99 19.92
N LYS A 42 -7.88 -6.23 19.61
CA LYS A 42 -6.72 -5.70 20.35
C LYS A 42 -6.20 -4.41 19.74
N LEU A 43 -6.12 -4.30 18.42
CA LEU A 43 -5.43 -3.21 17.71
C LEU A 43 -6.39 -2.15 17.12
N GLY A 44 -7.69 -2.30 17.33
CA GLY A 44 -8.72 -1.40 16.85
C GLY A 44 -9.11 -1.63 15.39
N PRO A 45 -10.12 -0.91 14.89
CA PRO A 45 -10.55 -0.99 13.50
C PRO A 45 -9.54 -0.31 12.57
N THR A 46 -9.76 -0.48 11.26
CA THR A 46 -9.12 0.40 10.26
C THR A 46 -9.51 1.85 10.52
N VAL A 47 -8.57 2.77 10.30
CA VAL A 47 -8.78 4.21 10.50
C VAL A 47 -10.00 4.73 9.76
N ALA A 48 -10.76 5.62 10.43
CA ALA A 48 -12.00 6.18 9.89
C ALA A 48 -11.83 6.85 8.50
N ALA A 49 -10.69 7.48 8.25
CA ALA A 49 -10.40 8.15 6.97
C ALA A 49 -10.44 7.19 5.76
N LEU A 50 -10.12 5.90 5.96
CA LEU A 50 -10.08 4.92 4.89
C LEU A 50 -11.35 4.09 4.79
N ALA A 51 -12.20 4.07 5.83
CA ALA A 51 -13.41 3.27 5.88
C ALA A 51 -14.37 3.51 4.69
N PRO A 52 -14.61 4.74 4.20
CA PRO A 52 -15.49 4.99 3.06
C PRO A 52 -15.03 4.34 1.74
N PHE A 53 -13.76 3.97 1.65
CA PHE A 53 -13.19 3.39 0.44
C PHE A 53 -13.25 1.86 0.41
N LEU A 54 -13.55 1.22 1.54
CA LEU A 54 -13.50 -0.23 1.66
C LEU A 54 -14.82 -0.85 1.19
N PRO A 55 -14.80 -1.78 0.21
CA PRO A 55 -16.02 -2.38 -0.31
C PRO A 55 -16.68 -3.36 0.67
N ALA A 56 -15.93 -3.83 1.67
CA ALA A 56 -16.39 -4.77 2.69
C ALA A 56 -15.61 -4.58 4.00
N THR A 57 -16.10 -5.22 5.06
CA THR A 57 -15.38 -5.29 6.34
C THR A 57 -14.00 -5.92 6.13
N PRO A 58 -12.91 -5.33 6.67
CA PRO A 58 -11.59 -5.92 6.61
C PRO A 58 -11.54 -7.35 7.15
N LEU A 59 -10.78 -8.22 6.49
CA LEU A 59 -10.53 -9.58 6.96
C LEU A 59 -9.60 -9.53 8.18
N ASP A 60 -10.10 -9.91 9.35
CA ASP A 60 -9.30 -9.94 10.57
C ASP A 60 -8.41 -11.17 10.62
N LYS A 61 -7.14 -10.99 10.98
CA LYS A 61 -6.13 -12.06 10.96
C LYS A 61 -5.15 -11.99 12.13
N THR A 62 -4.53 -13.14 12.39
CA THR A 62 -3.37 -13.28 13.27
C THR A 62 -2.07 -13.49 12.49
N LYS A 63 -2.12 -14.08 11.28
CA LYS A 63 -0.97 -14.19 10.37
C LYS A 63 -0.51 -12.79 9.95
N PHE A 64 0.80 -12.54 9.95
CA PHE A 64 1.34 -11.22 9.59
C PHE A 64 1.12 -10.89 8.10
N SER A 65 1.45 -11.83 7.20
CA SER A 65 1.10 -11.69 5.79
C SER A 65 -0.43 -11.62 5.60
N MET A 66 -0.86 -10.79 4.65
CA MET A 66 -2.26 -10.63 4.25
C MET A 66 -2.77 -11.81 3.42
N LEU A 67 -1.87 -12.63 2.84
CA LEU A 67 -2.23 -13.77 1.99
C LEU A 67 -2.70 -14.96 2.85
N ILE A 68 -3.86 -14.77 3.48
CA ILE A 68 -4.66 -15.79 4.16
C ILE A 68 -5.60 -16.46 3.14
N PRO A 69 -6.13 -17.66 3.41
CA PRO A 69 -6.97 -18.38 2.45
C PRO A 69 -8.14 -17.56 1.88
N GLN A 70 -8.80 -16.76 2.72
CA GLN A 70 -9.93 -15.91 2.33
C GLN A 70 -9.53 -14.83 1.32
N LEU A 71 -8.33 -14.23 1.47
CA LEU A 71 -7.82 -13.26 0.51
C LEU A 71 -7.27 -13.96 -0.73
N ALA A 72 -6.53 -15.04 -0.56
CA ALA A 72 -5.92 -15.80 -1.65
C ALA A 72 -6.97 -16.29 -2.65
N SER A 73 -8.14 -16.75 -2.17
CA SER A 73 -9.25 -17.18 -3.04
C SER A 73 -9.89 -16.04 -3.86
N GLN A 74 -9.60 -14.78 -3.53
CA GLN A 74 -10.10 -13.61 -4.25
C GLN A 74 -9.14 -13.09 -5.32
N LEU A 75 -7.90 -13.61 -5.37
CA LEU A 75 -6.90 -13.19 -6.35
C LEU A 75 -6.91 -14.12 -7.56
N ALA A 76 -6.97 -13.52 -8.76
CA ALA A 76 -6.75 -14.28 -9.99
C ALA A 76 -5.29 -14.74 -10.08
N PRO A 77 -4.99 -15.88 -10.72
CA PRO A 77 -3.61 -16.31 -10.96
C PRO A 77 -2.79 -15.19 -11.60
N ARG A 78 -1.54 -14.99 -11.15
CA ARG A 78 -0.64 -13.94 -11.66
C ARG A 78 -1.15 -12.50 -11.50
N SER A 79 -2.04 -12.24 -10.54
CA SER A 79 -2.43 -10.88 -10.15
C SER A 79 -1.23 -9.98 -9.88
N ARG A 80 -1.34 -8.70 -10.26
CA ARG A 80 -0.43 -7.61 -9.89
C ARG A 80 -1.06 -6.87 -8.71
N VAL A 81 -0.38 -6.77 -7.58
CA VAL A 81 -1.00 -6.36 -6.31
C VAL A 81 -0.23 -5.19 -5.69
N ALA A 82 -0.87 -4.02 -5.61
CA ALA A 82 -0.32 -2.88 -4.86
C ALA A 82 -0.51 -3.08 -3.35
N LEU A 83 0.59 -2.95 -2.61
CA LEU A 83 0.66 -3.08 -1.17
C LEU A 83 0.89 -1.72 -0.52
N VAL A 84 0.01 -1.39 0.43
CA VAL A 84 0.03 -0.18 1.24
C VAL A 84 -0.24 -0.53 2.70
N GLY A 85 0.23 0.31 3.62
CA GLY A 85 -0.06 0.21 5.04
C GLY A 85 1.16 -0.14 5.91
N ILE A 86 0.90 -0.92 6.97
CA ILE A 86 1.85 -1.09 8.08
C ILE A 86 1.85 -2.54 8.60
N GLU A 87 2.92 -3.02 9.22
CA GLU A 87 4.25 -2.40 9.25
C GLU A 87 5.09 -2.84 8.03
N SER A 88 5.90 -1.93 7.49
CA SER A 88 6.70 -2.15 6.29
C SER A 88 7.59 -3.40 6.40
N HIS A 89 8.26 -3.57 7.54
CA HIS A 89 9.19 -4.65 7.83
C HIS A 89 8.52 -5.96 8.28
N ILE A 90 7.23 -5.94 8.61
CA ILE A 90 6.48 -7.10 9.13
C ILE A 90 5.42 -7.52 8.11
N CYS A 91 4.22 -6.93 8.20
CA CYS A 91 3.06 -7.35 7.42
C CYS A 91 3.27 -7.08 5.93
N ILE A 92 3.80 -5.92 5.55
CA ILE A 92 4.03 -5.59 4.13
C ILE A 92 5.09 -6.51 3.54
N THR A 93 6.25 -6.63 4.19
CA THR A 93 7.34 -7.50 3.73
C THR A 93 6.88 -8.95 3.59
N GLN A 94 6.27 -9.53 4.63
CA GLN A 94 5.81 -10.93 4.56
C GLN A 94 4.70 -11.12 3.51
N THR A 95 3.83 -10.13 3.31
CA THR A 95 2.80 -10.20 2.26
C THR A 95 3.41 -10.16 0.86
N ALA A 96 4.41 -9.29 0.63
CA ALA A 96 5.09 -9.21 -0.65
C ALA A 96 5.78 -10.54 -1.00
N LEU A 97 6.51 -11.12 -0.04
CA LEU A 97 7.19 -12.40 -0.24
C LEU A 97 6.18 -13.54 -0.50
N ASP A 98 5.13 -13.66 0.31
CA ASP A 98 4.08 -14.68 0.11
C ASP A 98 3.37 -14.52 -1.25
N LEU A 99 3.09 -13.29 -1.69
CA LEU A 99 2.49 -13.02 -3.00
C LEU A 99 3.41 -13.45 -4.14
N ARG A 100 4.70 -13.08 -4.07
CA ARG A 100 5.70 -13.49 -5.05
C ARG A 100 5.81 -15.02 -5.12
N ASP A 101 5.93 -15.67 -3.98
CA ASP A 101 6.09 -17.13 -3.90
C ASP A 101 4.83 -17.86 -4.40
N ALA A 102 3.66 -17.23 -4.31
CA ALA A 102 2.41 -17.69 -4.92
C ALA A 102 2.26 -17.36 -6.43
N GLY A 103 3.27 -16.74 -7.05
CA GLY A 103 3.28 -16.41 -8.48
C GLY A 103 2.56 -15.12 -8.86
N HIS A 104 2.25 -14.25 -7.89
CA HIS A 104 1.75 -12.89 -8.11
C HIS A 104 2.89 -11.88 -8.22
N VAL A 105 2.59 -10.66 -8.66
CA VAL A 105 3.56 -9.56 -8.76
C VAL A 105 3.22 -8.47 -7.73
N PRO A 106 3.89 -8.43 -6.58
CA PRO A 106 3.67 -7.38 -5.57
C PRO A 106 4.35 -6.07 -5.97
N TYR A 107 3.59 -4.97 -5.85
CA TYR A 107 4.04 -3.58 -5.93
C TYR A 107 4.00 -2.97 -4.53
N VAL A 108 5.15 -2.79 -3.89
CA VAL A 108 5.24 -2.14 -2.59
C VAL A 108 5.32 -0.62 -2.83
N ILE A 109 4.28 0.09 -2.42
CA ILE A 109 4.16 1.53 -2.66
C ILE A 109 4.88 2.28 -1.54
N ALA A 110 6.10 2.74 -1.81
CA ALA A 110 7.04 3.24 -0.81
C ALA A 110 6.47 4.41 0.01
N ASP A 111 5.79 5.36 -0.62
CA ASP A 111 5.15 6.52 -0.01
C ASP A 111 3.77 6.22 0.63
N ALA A 112 3.38 4.95 0.67
CA ALA A 112 2.17 4.47 1.34
C ALA A 112 2.45 3.36 2.35
N VAL A 113 3.72 3.10 2.71
CA VAL A 113 4.10 2.13 3.75
C VAL A 113 4.96 2.77 4.82
N SER A 114 4.79 2.32 6.07
CA SER A 114 5.61 2.79 7.19
C SER A 114 5.72 1.75 8.31
N SER A 115 6.48 2.08 9.34
CA SER A 115 6.73 1.29 10.54
C SER A 115 6.86 2.20 11.75
N CYS A 116 6.89 1.63 12.96
CA CYS A 116 7.10 2.43 14.17
C CYS A 116 8.43 3.19 14.12
N ASN A 117 9.50 2.49 13.76
CA ASN A 117 10.83 3.08 13.59
C ASN A 117 11.06 3.47 12.13
N ALA A 118 11.41 4.73 11.88
CA ALA A 118 11.68 5.23 10.52
C ALA A 118 12.78 4.43 9.80
N SER A 119 13.80 3.97 10.53
CA SER A 119 14.87 3.13 9.98
C SER A 119 14.38 1.80 9.43
N GLU A 120 13.36 1.18 10.05
CA GLU A 120 12.76 -0.08 9.61
C GLU A 120 12.02 0.07 8.29
N VAL A 121 11.49 1.26 8.00
CA VAL A 121 10.89 1.57 6.68
C VAL A 121 11.93 1.40 5.59
N ARG A 122 13.08 2.05 5.76
CA ARG A 122 14.16 1.95 4.79
C ARG A 122 14.71 0.53 4.67
N ILE A 123 15.00 -0.13 5.80
CA ILE A 123 15.57 -1.49 5.80
C ILE A 123 14.64 -2.45 5.04
N ALA A 124 13.33 -2.36 5.28
CA ALA A 124 12.33 -3.15 4.57
C ALA A 124 12.30 -2.84 3.06
N LEU A 125 12.26 -1.56 2.67
CA LEU A 125 12.23 -1.17 1.25
C LEU A 125 13.52 -1.57 0.52
N ASP A 126 14.69 -1.37 1.13
CA ASP A 126 15.99 -1.75 0.55
C ASP A 126 16.13 -3.27 0.43
N ARG A 127 15.56 -4.04 1.37
CA ARG A 127 15.46 -5.49 1.25
C ARG A 127 14.55 -5.87 0.09
N LEU A 128 13.33 -5.37 0.05
CA LEU A 128 12.31 -5.72 -0.95
C LEU A 128 12.74 -5.35 -2.39
N ARG A 129 13.51 -4.27 -2.58
CA ARG A 129 14.13 -3.93 -3.88
C ARG A 129 15.07 -5.00 -4.43
N ARG A 130 15.69 -5.80 -3.56
CA ARG A 130 16.64 -6.86 -3.93
C ARG A 130 15.96 -8.21 -4.14
N GLU A 131 14.68 -8.33 -3.78
CA GLU A 131 13.91 -9.56 -3.96
C GLU A 131 13.41 -9.61 -5.41
N GLU A 132 13.89 -10.57 -6.19
CA GLU A 132 13.41 -10.78 -7.55
C GLU A 132 11.89 -11.01 -7.56
N GLY A 133 11.19 -10.41 -8.53
CA GLY A 133 9.72 -10.49 -8.62
C GLY A 133 8.96 -9.55 -7.69
N VAL A 134 9.64 -8.75 -6.85
CA VAL A 134 9.01 -7.67 -6.06
C VAL A 134 9.37 -6.31 -6.64
N VAL A 135 8.36 -5.47 -6.86
CA VAL A 135 8.57 -4.08 -7.33
C VAL A 135 8.37 -3.12 -6.17
N VAL A 136 9.36 -2.27 -5.89
CA VAL A 136 9.22 -1.14 -4.97
C VAL A 136 9.14 0.14 -5.79
N THR A 137 8.03 0.86 -5.70
CA THR A 137 7.76 2.07 -6.52
C THR A 137 7.01 3.13 -5.72
N SER A 138 6.71 4.29 -6.32
CA SER A 138 5.87 5.33 -5.72
C SER A 138 4.41 5.20 -6.15
N SER A 139 3.52 5.83 -5.39
CA SER A 139 2.09 5.85 -5.69
C SER A 139 1.81 6.46 -7.07
N GLU A 140 2.48 7.55 -7.42
CA GLU A 140 2.32 8.20 -8.72
C GLU A 140 2.82 7.31 -9.86
N SER A 141 4.03 6.74 -9.73
CA SER A 141 4.57 5.84 -10.75
C SER A 141 3.65 4.63 -10.98
N TRP A 142 3.13 4.02 -9.91
CA TRP A 142 2.22 2.89 -10.03
C TRP A 142 0.90 3.27 -10.72
N MET A 143 0.30 4.42 -10.36
CA MET A 143 -0.94 4.87 -10.99
C MET A 143 -0.76 5.14 -12.49
N TYR A 144 0.36 5.74 -12.91
CA TYR A 144 0.68 5.91 -14.34
C TYR A 144 0.96 4.58 -15.03
N GLU A 145 1.65 3.63 -14.38
CA GLU A 145 1.89 2.30 -14.92
C GLU A 145 0.60 1.50 -15.12
N CYS A 146 -0.41 1.68 -14.25
CA CYS A 146 -1.74 1.10 -14.42
C CYS A 146 -2.48 1.61 -15.66
N VAL A 147 -2.25 2.87 -16.05
CA VAL A 147 -2.93 3.50 -17.19
C VAL A 147 -2.16 3.30 -18.49
N GLY A 148 -0.82 3.37 -18.45
CA GLY A 148 0.09 3.07 -19.56
C GLY A 148 0.14 4.11 -20.69
N ASP A 149 -0.96 4.81 -20.98
CA ASP A 149 -1.06 5.76 -22.09
C ASP A 149 -1.92 6.98 -21.72
N ALA A 150 -1.48 8.18 -22.11
CA ALA A 150 -2.26 9.41 -21.94
C ALA A 150 -3.54 9.46 -22.81
N ALA A 151 -3.62 8.62 -23.85
CA ALA A 151 -4.81 8.43 -24.67
C ALA A 151 -5.84 7.47 -24.04
N HIS A 152 -5.49 6.78 -22.95
CA HIS A 152 -6.39 5.84 -22.27
C HIS A 152 -7.59 6.58 -21.64
N GLU A 153 -8.79 5.99 -21.69
CA GLU A 153 -10.03 6.62 -21.17
C GLU A 153 -9.92 7.03 -19.69
N ALA A 154 -9.27 6.18 -18.89
CA ALA A 154 -9.01 6.40 -17.48
C ALA A 154 -7.97 7.50 -17.18
N PHE A 155 -7.28 8.07 -18.19
CA PHE A 155 -6.27 9.10 -17.98
C PHE A 155 -6.84 10.35 -17.33
N SER A 156 -8.07 10.73 -17.69
CA SER A 156 -8.76 11.88 -17.08
C SER A 156 -8.96 11.71 -15.57
N SER A 157 -9.35 10.50 -15.13
CA SER A 157 -9.44 10.14 -13.71
C SER A 157 -8.07 10.16 -13.03
N LEU A 158 -7.05 9.57 -13.66
CA LEU A 158 -5.67 9.58 -13.16
C LEU A 158 -5.17 11.01 -12.92
N ILE A 159 -5.21 11.86 -13.94
CA ILE A 159 -4.63 13.20 -13.87
C ILE A 159 -5.38 14.09 -12.88
N GLY A 160 -6.69 13.87 -12.72
CA GLY A 160 -7.50 14.53 -11.70
C GLY A 160 -7.00 14.21 -10.28
N VAL A 161 -6.76 12.93 -9.99
CA VAL A 161 -6.22 12.47 -8.70
C VAL A 161 -4.81 13.03 -8.46
N VAL A 162 -3.93 12.96 -9.47
CA VAL A 162 -2.55 13.47 -9.37
C VAL A 162 -2.55 14.97 -9.08
N LYS A 163 -3.32 15.76 -9.84
CA LYS A 163 -3.40 17.23 -9.68
C LYS A 163 -3.95 17.63 -8.31
N ALA A 164 -4.96 16.93 -7.81
CA ALA A 164 -5.55 17.21 -6.50
C ALA A 164 -4.56 16.95 -5.34
N ALA A 165 -3.57 16.06 -5.54
CA ALA A 165 -2.66 15.60 -4.49
C ALA A 165 -1.19 16.03 -4.70
N VAL A 166 -0.89 17.00 -5.58
CA VAL A 166 0.51 17.39 -5.87
C VAL A 166 1.25 17.85 -4.61
N GLY A 167 0.64 18.73 -3.82
CA GLY A 167 1.25 19.27 -2.60
C GLY A 167 1.50 18.18 -1.56
N ASP A 168 0.49 17.34 -1.34
CA ASP A 168 0.57 16.21 -0.41
C ASP A 168 1.62 15.19 -0.85
N THR A 169 1.64 14.82 -2.13
CA THR A 169 2.60 13.85 -2.68
C THR A 169 4.03 14.35 -2.49
N LYS A 170 4.28 15.62 -2.78
CA LYS A 170 5.59 16.24 -2.51
C LYS A 170 5.95 16.15 -1.02
N ALA A 171 5.04 16.56 -0.14
CA ALA A 171 5.28 16.57 1.30
C ALA A 171 5.52 15.16 1.87
N VAL A 172 4.80 14.14 1.38
CA VAL A 172 5.01 12.75 1.82
C VAL A 172 6.36 12.22 1.34
N LEU A 173 6.73 12.46 0.07
CA LEU A 173 8.00 12.00 -0.49
C LEU A 173 9.21 12.63 0.23
N GLU A 174 9.12 13.89 0.65
CA GLU A 174 10.17 14.56 1.44
C GLU A 174 10.40 13.91 2.82
N ARG A 175 9.40 13.18 3.34
CA ARG A 175 9.47 12.50 4.65
C ARG A 175 9.84 11.03 4.54
N LEU A 176 9.95 10.49 3.33
CA LEU A 176 10.49 9.15 3.14
C LEU A 176 11.93 9.10 3.66
N PRO A 177 12.27 8.11 4.51
CA PRO A 177 13.64 7.96 4.98
C PRO A 177 14.62 7.91 3.80
N PRO A 178 15.70 8.71 3.84
CA PRO A 178 16.59 8.86 2.70
C PRO A 178 17.21 7.52 2.30
N GLY A 179 17.35 7.29 0.99
CA GLY A 179 17.98 6.09 0.45
C GLY A 179 19.43 5.92 0.92
N SER A 180 19.92 4.68 0.81
CA SER A 180 21.34 4.42 1.07
C SER A 180 22.24 5.22 0.13
N LYS A 181 23.30 5.85 0.64
CA LYS A 181 24.40 6.38 -0.18
C LYS A 181 25.34 5.28 -0.70
N ILE A 182 24.82 4.07 -0.92
CA ILE A 182 25.64 2.93 -1.40
C ILE A 182 25.55 2.88 -2.91
#